data_AF-A0AAU8Y0K5-F1
#
_entry.id   AF-A0AAU8Y0K5-F1
#
_cell.length_a   1.000
_cell.length_b   1.000
_cell.length_c   1.000
_cell.angle_alpha   90.00
_cell.angle_beta   90.00
_cell.angle_gamma   90.00
#
_symmetry.space_group_name_H-M   'P 1'
#
loop_
_entity.id
_entity.type
_entity.pdbx_description
1 polymer ?
#
loop_
_entity_poly.entity_id
_entity_poly.type
_entity_poly.pdbx_seq_one_letter_code
_entity_poly.pdbx_strand_id
1 'polypeptide(L)'
;MRDGGANRDIMLHHYQAKSLDDIYLDDFPHIIHPDMAARYLEETAQPNRIIREWDLPGNYGLFVSRYRQFHYQQPWMAYRDVLNDIRAGKVVLLRKGTIGHIITGVQTSSGNLRSDLPLLLHSRLSYLISHQLKRPVYYVRPSAPVQHAQAAKTINSKAAGRLLAAGGVYNGNVEGFRKTAEQLGGDAPSGYNQVMDNKGLLITGASVAAALGIGRLTPVNEIETLSNLSKTPKPSPSTLVSFESRQLQKKFKHAVDFNVSGNPNAEGLKSFEQALKSHIDDPLTNRITGKYRWNQDVYHYYNPETKLNVMTKTDGNFISGWKLSDTQSTDLIGNGNVF
;
A
#
# COMPACT_ATOMS: atom_id res chain seq x y z
N MET A 1 -9.67 3.84 -45.52
CA MET A 1 -10.02 5.22 -45.15
C MET A 1 -11.04 5.12 -44.03
N ARG A 2 -10.59 5.18 -42.78
CA ARG A 2 -10.86 6.28 -41.83
C ARG A 2 -12.35 6.62 -41.73
N ASP A 3 -13.04 6.00 -40.78
CA ASP A 3 -13.82 6.74 -39.79
C ASP A 3 -14.21 5.83 -38.62
N GLY A 4 -14.11 6.37 -37.40
CA GLY A 4 -14.34 5.62 -36.16
C GLY A 4 -13.55 6.17 -34.96
N GLY A 5 -12.68 7.15 -35.20
CA GLY A 5 -11.98 7.91 -34.18
C GLY A 5 -12.70 9.20 -33.83
N ALA A 6 -13.89 9.11 -33.25
CA ALA A 6 -14.51 10.21 -32.51
C ALA A 6 -15.70 9.66 -31.72
N ASN A 7 -15.74 9.94 -30.42
CA ASN A 7 -16.87 9.74 -29.51
C ASN A 7 -16.96 8.44 -28.68
N ARG A 8 -15.86 7.99 -28.08
CA ARG A 8 -15.89 7.16 -26.86
C ARG A 8 -14.80 7.58 -25.87
N ASP A 9 -14.82 8.86 -25.46
CA ASP A 9 -14.30 9.24 -24.14
C ASP A 9 -15.26 8.67 -23.08
N ILE A 10 -15.28 7.35 -22.95
CA ILE A 10 -15.82 6.71 -21.76
C ILE A 10 -14.84 7.10 -20.67
N MET A 11 -15.17 8.18 -19.98
CA MET A 11 -14.47 8.68 -18.82
C MET A 11 -14.53 7.62 -17.71
N LEU A 12 -13.65 6.61 -17.82
CA LEU A 12 -13.52 5.46 -16.93
C LEU A 12 -13.32 5.89 -15.47
N HIS A 13 -12.83 7.10 -15.22
CA HIS A 13 -12.73 7.74 -13.91
C HIS A 13 -14.09 7.94 -13.20
N HIS A 14 -15.20 7.97 -13.95
CA HIS A 14 -16.56 7.95 -13.40
C HIS A 14 -16.99 6.59 -12.87
N TYR A 15 -16.13 5.59 -12.92
CA TYR A 15 -16.39 4.28 -12.34
C TYR A 15 -15.47 4.03 -11.15
N GLN A 16 -15.85 3.07 -10.32
CA GLN A 16 -15.05 2.54 -9.23
C GLN A 16 -15.13 1.02 -9.26
N ALA A 17 -13.98 0.37 -9.14
CA ALA A 17 -13.89 -1.07 -8.94
C ALA A 17 -14.12 -1.40 -7.46
N LYS A 18 -14.85 -2.49 -7.22
CA LYS A 18 -15.20 -2.94 -5.86
C LYS A 18 -15.22 -4.45 -5.80
N SER A 19 -14.87 -5.01 -4.63
CA SER A 19 -14.98 -6.44 -4.38
C SER A 19 -16.45 -6.84 -4.35
N LEU A 20 -16.74 -8.05 -4.80
CA LEU A 20 -18.06 -8.68 -4.68
C LEU A 20 -18.59 -8.65 -3.23
N ASP A 21 -17.70 -8.83 -2.26
CA ASP A 21 -18.08 -8.89 -0.84
C ASP A 21 -18.51 -7.52 -0.29
N ASP A 22 -18.00 -6.43 -0.87
CA ASP A 22 -18.21 -5.09 -0.35
C ASP A 22 -19.50 -4.42 -0.89
N ILE A 23 -20.23 -5.07 -1.81
CA ILE A 23 -21.45 -4.50 -2.40
C ILE A 23 -22.69 -4.73 -1.52
N TYR A 24 -23.62 -3.77 -1.59
CA TYR A 24 -24.90 -3.77 -0.87
C TYR A 24 -26.05 -3.49 -1.83
N LEU A 25 -27.29 -3.63 -1.35
CA LEU A 25 -28.49 -3.33 -2.15
C LEU A 25 -28.49 -1.94 -2.78
N ASP A 26 -28.00 -0.93 -2.06
CA ASP A 26 -27.94 0.45 -2.53
C ASP A 26 -27.01 0.63 -3.74
N ASP A 27 -26.11 -0.34 -3.97
CA ASP A 27 -25.17 -0.31 -5.09
C ASP A 27 -25.79 -0.84 -6.39
N PHE A 28 -26.90 -1.59 -6.33
CA PHE A 28 -27.50 -2.28 -7.49
C PHE A 28 -27.75 -1.38 -8.70
N PRO A 29 -28.33 -0.18 -8.53
CA PRO A 29 -28.61 0.71 -9.65
C PRO A 29 -27.35 1.27 -10.32
N HIS A 30 -26.17 1.04 -9.74
CA HIS A 30 -24.90 1.60 -10.19
C HIS A 30 -23.95 0.54 -10.74
N ILE A 31 -24.25 -0.76 -10.54
CA ILE A 31 -23.42 -1.85 -11.06
C ILE A 31 -23.69 -2.02 -12.55
N ILE A 32 -22.63 -1.89 -13.35
CA ILE A 32 -22.70 -2.19 -14.78
C ILE A 32 -22.51 -3.67 -15.05
N HIS A 33 -23.09 -4.17 -16.14
CA HIS A 33 -22.97 -5.58 -16.52
C HIS A 33 -21.49 -5.99 -16.67
N PRO A 34 -21.06 -7.15 -16.11
CA PRO A 34 -19.68 -7.62 -16.18
C PRO A 34 -19.06 -7.67 -17.58
N ASP A 35 -19.82 -8.12 -18.59
CA ASP A 35 -19.32 -8.12 -19.98
C ASP A 35 -19.07 -6.72 -20.51
N MET A 36 -19.90 -5.75 -20.13
CA MET A 36 -19.69 -4.35 -20.53
C MET A 36 -18.50 -3.74 -19.80
N ALA A 37 -18.37 -4.01 -18.49
CA ALA A 37 -17.21 -3.62 -17.70
C ALA A 37 -15.91 -4.17 -18.31
N ALA A 38 -15.90 -5.46 -18.69
CA ALA A 38 -14.75 -6.10 -19.30
C ALA A 38 -14.42 -5.49 -20.67
N ARG A 39 -15.42 -5.18 -21.50
CA ARG A 39 -15.20 -4.50 -22.80
C ARG A 39 -14.60 -3.11 -22.63
N TYR A 40 -15.05 -2.34 -21.64
CA TYR A 40 -14.51 -1.00 -21.38
C TYR A 40 -13.05 -1.02 -20.93
N LEU A 41 -12.61 -2.11 -20.30
CA LEU A 41 -11.26 -2.27 -19.79
C LEU A 41 -10.40 -3.21 -20.66
N GLU A 42 -10.92 -3.72 -21.76
CA GLU A 42 -10.26 -4.73 -22.60
C GLU A 42 -8.90 -4.26 -23.11
N GLU A 43 -8.80 -2.98 -23.47
CA GLU A 43 -7.56 -2.36 -23.93
C GLU A 43 -6.45 -2.38 -22.87
N THR A 44 -6.80 -2.40 -21.58
CA THR A 44 -5.82 -2.45 -20.48
C THR A 44 -5.04 -3.77 -20.42
N ALA A 45 -5.59 -4.82 -21.02
CA ALA A 45 -4.97 -6.15 -21.07
C ALA A 45 -4.29 -6.45 -22.42
N GLN A 46 -4.03 -5.43 -23.25
CA GLN A 46 -3.26 -5.61 -24.49
C GLN A 46 -1.77 -5.40 -24.23
N PRO A 47 -0.89 -6.16 -24.92
CA PRO A 47 0.54 -5.92 -24.87
C PRO A 47 0.90 -4.55 -25.46
N ASN A 48 2.01 -3.95 -24.99
CA ASN A 48 2.57 -2.68 -25.48
C ASN A 48 1.67 -1.44 -25.34
N ARG A 49 0.68 -1.47 -24.43
CA ARG A 49 -0.12 -0.28 -24.10
C ARG A 49 0.52 0.52 -22.96
N ILE A 50 0.61 1.84 -23.18
CA ILE A 50 0.92 2.80 -22.12
C ILE A 50 -0.38 3.03 -21.35
N ILE A 51 -0.48 2.43 -20.17
CA ILE A 51 -1.65 2.56 -19.31
C ILE A 51 -1.47 3.81 -18.45
N ARG A 52 -2.38 4.77 -18.60
CA ARG A 52 -2.47 5.93 -17.73
C ARG A 52 -3.38 5.58 -16.57
N GLU A 53 -2.80 5.28 -15.41
CA GLU A 53 -3.56 4.81 -14.24
C GLU A 53 -4.64 5.82 -13.78
N TRP A 54 -4.44 7.11 -14.03
CA TRP A 54 -5.40 8.19 -13.76
C TRP A 54 -6.65 8.15 -14.64
N ASP A 55 -6.58 7.49 -15.80
CA ASP A 55 -7.71 7.34 -16.72
C ASP A 55 -8.55 6.09 -16.38
N LEU A 56 -8.17 5.29 -15.39
CA LEU A 56 -8.85 4.05 -15.01
C LEU A 56 -9.93 4.26 -13.94
N PRO A 57 -10.84 3.28 -13.74
CA PRO A 57 -11.81 3.33 -12.64
C PRO A 57 -11.11 3.44 -11.28
N GLY A 58 -11.72 4.21 -10.37
CA GLY A 58 -11.22 4.34 -9.00
C GLY A 58 -11.05 2.98 -8.34
N ASN A 59 -10.00 2.78 -7.55
CA ASN A 59 -9.63 1.52 -6.91
C ASN A 59 -9.27 0.35 -7.85
N TYR A 60 -9.38 0.49 -9.18
CA TYR A 60 -9.02 -0.58 -10.11
C TYR A 60 -7.56 -1.02 -9.97
N GLY A 61 -6.65 -0.06 -9.78
CA GLY A 61 -5.23 -0.32 -9.51
C GLY A 61 -4.97 -1.19 -8.27
N LEU A 62 -5.86 -1.16 -7.26
CA LEU A 62 -5.74 -2.01 -6.06
C LEU A 62 -6.01 -3.48 -6.36
N PHE A 63 -6.83 -3.78 -7.36
CA PHE A 63 -7.05 -5.16 -7.80
C PHE A 63 -5.90 -5.63 -8.69
N VAL A 64 -5.41 -4.74 -9.57
CA VAL A 64 -4.28 -5.04 -10.47
C VAL A 64 -3.00 -5.31 -9.66
N SER A 65 -2.74 -4.53 -8.61
CA SER A 65 -1.53 -4.69 -7.79
C SER A 65 -1.41 -6.08 -7.16
N ARG A 66 -2.54 -6.75 -6.86
CA ARG A 66 -2.57 -8.13 -6.33
C ARG A 66 -1.98 -9.15 -7.31
N TYR A 67 -2.09 -8.89 -8.61
CA TYR A 67 -1.58 -9.77 -9.67
C TYR A 67 -0.24 -9.32 -10.24
N ARG A 68 0.19 -8.08 -10.00
CA ARG A 68 1.52 -7.61 -10.45
C ARG A 68 2.65 -8.49 -9.93
N GLN A 69 2.47 -9.05 -8.73
CA GLN A 69 3.44 -9.98 -8.15
C GLN A 69 3.61 -11.31 -8.90
N PHE A 70 2.69 -11.65 -9.81
CA PHE A 70 2.77 -12.88 -10.61
C PHE A 70 3.20 -12.60 -12.06
N HIS A 71 3.18 -11.33 -12.49
CA HIS A 71 3.32 -10.93 -13.89
C HIS A 71 4.37 -9.83 -14.11
N TYR A 72 5.50 -9.90 -13.40
CA TYR A 72 6.54 -8.85 -13.41
C TYR A 72 7.08 -8.53 -14.81
N GLN A 73 7.25 -9.53 -15.67
CA GLN A 73 7.77 -9.35 -17.03
C GLN A 73 6.71 -8.89 -18.04
N GLN A 74 5.42 -9.02 -17.69
CA GLN A 74 4.31 -8.69 -18.57
C GLN A 74 3.19 -8.01 -17.76
N PRO A 75 3.35 -6.73 -17.38
CA PRO A 75 2.41 -6.04 -16.50
C PRO A 75 0.96 -6.06 -16.99
N TRP A 76 0.74 -6.10 -18.31
CA TRP A 76 -0.58 -6.22 -18.94
C TRP A 76 -1.31 -7.53 -18.56
N MET A 77 -0.60 -8.60 -18.19
CA MET A 77 -1.23 -9.84 -17.71
C MET A 77 -1.93 -9.66 -16.36
N ALA A 78 -1.44 -8.76 -15.49
CA ALA A 78 -2.14 -8.43 -14.24
C ALA A 78 -3.49 -7.77 -14.52
N TYR A 79 -3.58 -6.92 -15.55
CA TYR A 79 -4.84 -6.36 -16.02
C TYR A 79 -5.74 -7.43 -16.64
N ARG A 80 -5.16 -8.39 -17.38
CA ARG A 80 -5.90 -9.55 -17.91
C ARG A 80 -6.54 -10.39 -16.81
N ASP A 81 -5.84 -10.61 -15.69
CA ASP A 81 -6.38 -11.37 -14.56
C ASP A 81 -7.52 -10.63 -13.87
N VAL A 82 -7.39 -9.31 -13.67
CA VAL A 82 -8.50 -8.52 -13.14
C VAL A 82 -9.69 -8.50 -14.10
N LEU A 83 -9.47 -8.45 -15.42
CA LEU A 83 -10.55 -8.61 -16.40
C LEU A 83 -11.24 -9.96 -16.27
N ASN A 84 -10.51 -11.03 -15.98
CA ASN A 84 -11.11 -12.35 -15.71
C ASN A 84 -11.92 -12.35 -14.41
N ASP A 85 -11.44 -11.67 -13.37
CA ASP A 85 -12.21 -11.50 -12.13
C ASP A 85 -13.49 -10.67 -12.34
N ILE A 86 -13.45 -9.66 -13.23
CA ILE A 86 -14.64 -8.90 -13.64
C ILE A 86 -15.61 -9.81 -14.37
N ARG A 87 -15.15 -10.56 -15.39
CA ARG A 87 -15.98 -11.53 -16.13
C ARG A 87 -16.57 -12.61 -15.22
N ALA A 88 -15.84 -13.03 -14.18
CA ALA A 88 -16.32 -14.00 -13.19
C ALA A 88 -17.25 -13.38 -12.14
N GLY A 89 -17.39 -12.05 -12.10
CA GLY A 89 -18.23 -11.34 -11.13
C GLY A 89 -17.61 -11.17 -9.74
N LYS A 90 -16.31 -11.44 -9.57
CA LYS A 90 -15.59 -11.24 -8.28
C LYS A 90 -15.24 -9.78 -8.04
N VAL A 91 -15.02 -9.03 -9.13
CA VAL A 91 -14.83 -7.59 -9.11
C VAL A 91 -15.95 -6.97 -9.93
N VAL A 92 -16.57 -5.92 -9.40
CA VAL A 92 -17.63 -5.19 -10.10
C VAL A 92 -17.22 -3.74 -10.31
N LEU A 93 -17.73 -3.15 -11.40
CA LEU A 93 -17.62 -1.70 -11.64
C LEU A 93 -18.92 -1.01 -11.25
N LEU A 94 -18.81 -0.03 -10.37
CA LEU A 94 -19.89 0.85 -9.95
C LEU A 94 -19.70 2.22 -10.56
N ARG A 95 -20.76 2.83 -11.07
CA ARG A 95 -20.74 4.21 -11.54
C ARG A 95 -20.82 5.21 -10.38
N LYS A 96 -20.00 6.26 -10.45
CA LYS A 96 -20.03 7.43 -9.56
C LYS A 96 -20.96 8.49 -10.15
N GLY A 97 -22.24 8.49 -9.77
CA GLY A 97 -23.21 9.55 -10.10
C GLY A 97 -24.41 9.13 -10.98
N THR A 98 -25.34 10.08 -11.15
CA THR A 98 -26.72 9.91 -11.65
C THR A 98 -26.95 10.25 -13.13
N ILE A 99 -25.92 10.25 -13.98
CA ILE A 99 -26.08 10.69 -15.38
C ILE A 99 -26.72 9.59 -16.25
N GLY A 100 -28.03 9.42 -16.16
CA GLY A 100 -28.84 8.65 -17.12
C GLY A 100 -28.96 7.14 -16.86
N HIS A 101 -30.06 6.59 -17.38
CA HIS A 101 -30.47 5.19 -17.24
C HIS A 101 -29.38 4.21 -17.73
N ILE A 102 -29.04 3.21 -16.91
CA ILE A 102 -28.13 2.14 -17.30
C ILE A 102 -28.88 1.22 -18.27
N ILE A 103 -28.49 1.23 -19.55
CA ILE A 103 -29.07 0.35 -20.59
C ILE A 103 -28.72 -1.13 -20.32
N THR A 104 -27.62 -1.39 -19.60
CA THR A 104 -27.03 -2.72 -19.34
C THR A 104 -26.49 -2.82 -17.91
N GLY A 105 -27.40 -2.78 -16.94
CA GLY A 105 -27.10 -3.01 -15.51
C GLY A 105 -27.21 -4.48 -15.12
N VAL A 106 -27.27 -4.76 -13.82
CA VAL A 106 -27.47 -6.13 -13.29
C VAL A 106 -28.95 -6.52 -13.17
N GLN A 107 -29.87 -5.58 -13.42
CA GLN A 107 -31.31 -5.81 -13.38
C GLN A 107 -31.94 -5.63 -14.77
N THR A 108 -33.04 -6.34 -15.01
CA THR A 108 -33.94 -6.12 -16.14
C THR A 108 -34.77 -4.84 -15.93
N SER A 109 -35.47 -4.37 -16.96
CA SER A 109 -36.44 -3.27 -16.85
C SER A 109 -37.57 -3.56 -15.86
N SER A 110 -37.89 -4.84 -15.63
CA SER A 110 -38.85 -5.29 -14.62
C SER A 110 -38.28 -5.36 -13.19
N GLY A 111 -37.00 -5.04 -12.98
CA GLY A 111 -36.35 -5.03 -11.67
C GLY A 111 -35.79 -6.39 -11.21
N ASN A 112 -35.98 -7.45 -12.00
CA ASN A 112 -35.41 -8.78 -11.70
C ASN A 112 -33.92 -8.82 -12.01
N LEU A 113 -33.16 -9.67 -11.30
CA LEU A 113 -31.78 -9.95 -11.67
C LEU A 113 -31.73 -10.59 -13.07
N ARG A 114 -30.74 -10.18 -13.86
CA ARG A 114 -30.56 -10.79 -15.18
C ARG A 114 -29.99 -12.21 -15.04
N SER A 115 -30.47 -13.11 -15.88
CA SER A 115 -30.04 -14.52 -15.88
C SER A 115 -28.67 -14.75 -16.52
N ASP A 116 -28.15 -13.77 -17.27
CA ASP A 116 -26.84 -13.80 -17.93
C ASP A 116 -25.69 -13.34 -17.04
N LEU A 117 -25.96 -13.05 -15.76
CA LEU A 117 -24.92 -12.66 -14.81
C LEU A 117 -24.00 -13.84 -14.45
N PRO A 118 -22.70 -13.58 -14.21
CA PRO A 118 -21.79 -14.59 -13.67
C PRO A 118 -22.31 -15.16 -12.35
N LEU A 119 -22.13 -16.47 -12.15
CA LEU A 119 -22.70 -17.21 -11.02
C LEU A 119 -22.40 -16.58 -9.65
N LEU A 120 -21.15 -16.14 -9.44
CA LEU A 120 -20.72 -15.52 -8.18
C LEU A 120 -21.46 -14.21 -7.91
N LEU A 121 -21.58 -13.36 -8.93
CA LEU A 121 -22.31 -12.10 -8.83
C LEU A 121 -23.80 -12.35 -8.63
N HIS A 122 -24.40 -13.23 -9.44
CA HIS A 122 -25.82 -13.59 -9.31
C HIS A 122 -26.15 -14.10 -7.91
N SER A 123 -25.32 -15.00 -7.36
CA SER A 123 -25.50 -15.56 -6.00
C SER A 123 -25.42 -14.48 -4.92
N ARG A 124 -24.41 -13.61 -4.98
CA ARG A 124 -24.26 -12.50 -4.02
C ARG A 124 -25.44 -11.53 -4.09
N LEU A 125 -25.85 -11.11 -5.28
CA LEU A 125 -26.97 -10.19 -5.44
C LEU A 125 -28.27 -10.84 -4.93
N SER A 126 -28.52 -12.11 -5.25
CA SER A 126 -29.67 -12.86 -4.74
C SER A 126 -29.69 -12.91 -3.21
N TYR A 127 -28.52 -13.14 -2.60
CA TYR A 127 -28.36 -13.12 -1.14
C TYR A 127 -28.66 -11.75 -0.53
N LEU A 128 -28.16 -10.67 -1.13
CA LEU A 128 -28.42 -9.30 -0.67
C LEU A 128 -29.91 -8.94 -0.75
N ILE A 129 -30.61 -9.37 -1.82
CA ILE A 129 -32.06 -9.20 -1.97
C ILE A 129 -32.80 -9.97 -0.89
N SER A 130 -32.50 -11.25 -0.70
CA SER A 130 -33.23 -12.09 0.25
C SER A 130 -33.07 -11.64 1.70
N HIS A 131 -31.91 -11.08 2.05
CA HIS A 131 -31.61 -10.61 3.42
C HIS A 131 -31.81 -9.11 3.60
N GLN A 132 -32.28 -8.39 2.57
CA GLN A 132 -32.49 -6.94 2.61
C GLN A 132 -31.26 -6.15 3.10
N LEU A 133 -30.06 -6.60 2.70
CA LEU A 133 -28.79 -6.07 3.20
C LEU A 133 -28.44 -4.74 2.55
N LYS A 134 -28.77 -3.67 3.27
CA LYS A 134 -28.38 -2.30 2.93
C LYS A 134 -27.01 -1.96 3.50
N ARG A 135 -26.39 -0.92 2.95
CA ARG A 135 -25.10 -0.44 3.46
C ARG A 135 -25.27 -0.04 4.94
N PRO A 136 -24.39 -0.49 5.84
CA PRO A 136 -24.46 -0.07 7.25
C PRO A 136 -24.24 1.43 7.34
N VAL A 137 -25.30 2.16 7.72
CA VAL A 137 -25.24 3.59 7.98
C VAL A 137 -24.75 3.77 9.41
N TYR A 138 -23.48 4.13 9.57
CA TYR A 138 -22.97 4.56 10.86
C TYR A 138 -23.54 5.95 11.16
N TYR A 139 -24.64 6.03 11.91
CA TYR A 139 -25.14 7.28 12.46
C TYR A 139 -24.16 7.78 13.53
N VAL A 140 -23.32 8.74 13.17
CA VAL A 140 -22.71 9.61 14.18
C VAL A 140 -23.84 10.48 14.71
N ARG A 141 -24.33 10.19 15.93
CA ARG A 141 -25.32 11.01 16.63
C ARG A 141 -24.79 12.44 16.69
N PRO A 142 -25.50 13.45 16.14
CA PRO A 142 -25.07 14.83 16.31
C PRO A 142 -25.22 15.18 17.79
N SER A 143 -24.11 15.43 18.47
CA SER A 143 -24.13 16.01 19.80
C SER A 143 -24.84 17.36 19.72
N ALA A 144 -25.71 17.66 20.70
CA ALA A 144 -26.35 18.97 20.87
C ALA A 144 -25.33 20.12 20.71
N PRO A 145 -25.74 21.33 20.28
CA PRO A 145 -24.83 22.39 19.90
C PRO A 145 -24.05 22.88 21.12
N VAL A 146 -22.88 22.28 21.34
CA VAL A 146 -21.87 22.80 22.25
C VAL A 146 -21.06 23.80 21.43
N GLN A 147 -21.06 25.05 21.87
CA GLN A 147 -20.36 26.21 21.29
C GLN A 147 -19.13 25.83 20.44
N HIS A 148 -19.32 25.79 19.12
CA HIS A 148 -18.26 25.54 18.15
C HIS A 148 -17.48 26.83 17.88
N ALA A 149 -16.68 27.28 18.84
CA ALA A 149 -15.58 28.22 18.58
C ALA A 149 -14.20 27.52 18.60
N GLN A 150 -14.13 26.26 19.05
CA GLN A 150 -12.85 25.56 19.24
C GLN A 150 -12.58 24.40 18.26
N ALA A 151 -13.57 23.93 17.48
CA ALA A 151 -13.40 22.79 16.57
C ALA A 151 -12.59 23.10 15.29
N ALA A 152 -12.50 24.38 14.89
CA ALA A 152 -11.69 24.80 13.74
C ALA A 152 -10.17 24.70 14.01
N LYS A 153 -9.73 24.62 15.27
CA LYS A 153 -8.31 24.40 15.64
C LYS A 153 -7.82 22.98 15.35
N THR A 154 -8.73 22.03 15.11
CA THR A 154 -8.37 20.60 14.94
C THR A 154 -7.90 20.29 13.52
N ILE A 155 -8.44 21.00 12.52
CA ILE A 155 -8.15 20.78 11.09
C ILE A 155 -6.77 21.32 10.71
N ASN A 156 -6.32 22.40 11.34
CA ASN A 156 -5.04 23.06 11.08
C ASN A 156 -3.96 22.64 12.10
N SER A 157 -3.97 21.37 12.53
CA SER A 157 -3.08 20.83 13.57
C SER A 157 -1.86 20.11 12.99
N LYS A 158 -0.80 19.91 13.80
CA LYS A 158 0.39 19.13 13.38
C LYS A 158 0.02 17.73 12.89
N ALA A 159 -0.97 17.08 13.51
CA ALA A 159 -1.42 15.76 13.11
C ALA A 159 -1.98 15.73 11.68
N ALA A 160 -2.78 16.73 11.31
CA ALA A 160 -3.28 16.90 9.94
C ALA A 160 -2.12 17.10 8.95
N GLY A 161 -1.13 17.93 9.31
CA GLY A 161 0.09 18.12 8.55
C GLY A 161 0.87 16.83 8.27
N ARG A 162 1.07 16.00 9.30
CA ARG A 162 1.80 14.72 9.18
C ARG A 162 1.09 13.73 8.27
N LEU A 163 -0.25 13.66 8.36
CA LEU A 163 -1.07 12.82 7.48
C LEU A 163 -1.00 13.27 6.03
N LEU A 164 -1.00 14.59 5.78
CA LEU A 164 -0.81 15.14 4.44
C LEU A 164 0.58 14.81 3.89
N ALA A 165 1.64 14.88 4.71
CA ALA A 165 2.99 14.49 4.28
C ALA A 165 3.06 13.00 3.91
N ALA A 166 2.48 12.13 4.73
CA ALA A 166 2.36 10.71 4.42
C ALA A 166 1.56 10.45 3.12
N GLY A 167 0.45 11.17 2.93
CA GLY A 167 -0.37 11.10 1.71
C GLY A 167 0.37 11.58 0.47
N GLY A 168 1.14 12.67 0.56
CA GLY A 168 1.95 13.21 -0.53
C GLY A 168 3.07 12.26 -0.97
N VAL A 169 3.76 11.62 -0.02
CA VAL A 169 4.77 10.59 -0.32
C VAL A 169 4.13 9.36 -0.95
N TYR A 170 3.04 8.85 -0.37
CA TYR A 170 2.33 7.67 -0.90
C TYR A 170 1.77 7.90 -2.31
N ASN A 171 1.22 9.08 -2.55
CA ASN A 171 0.63 9.46 -3.83
C ASN A 171 1.68 9.90 -4.88
N GLY A 172 2.95 10.07 -4.49
CA GLY A 172 3.99 10.63 -5.36
C GLY A 172 3.79 12.10 -5.70
N ASN A 173 2.92 12.82 -4.96
CA ASN A 173 2.55 14.22 -5.17
C ASN A 173 2.84 15.06 -3.92
N VAL A 174 4.11 15.12 -3.54
CA VAL A 174 4.56 15.86 -2.36
C VAL A 174 4.19 17.34 -2.47
N GLU A 175 4.32 17.95 -3.64
CA GLU A 175 4.07 19.38 -3.83
C GLU A 175 2.59 19.78 -3.67
N GLY A 176 1.66 18.97 -4.20
CA GLY A 176 0.23 19.23 -4.07
C GLY A 176 -0.27 19.12 -2.62
N PHE A 177 0.24 18.12 -1.89
CA PHE A 177 -0.11 17.90 -0.49
C PHE A 177 0.58 18.90 0.45
N ARG A 178 1.81 19.34 0.15
CA ARG A 178 2.48 20.45 0.83
C ARG A 178 1.65 21.73 0.74
N LYS A 179 1.20 22.07 -0.47
CA LYS A 179 0.35 23.25 -0.71
C LYS A 179 -0.98 23.17 0.05
N THR A 180 -1.53 21.96 0.19
CA THR A 180 -2.74 21.73 0.98
C THR A 180 -2.47 21.96 2.47
N ALA A 181 -1.35 21.48 3.01
CA ALA A 181 -0.97 21.73 4.40
C ALA A 181 -0.76 23.24 4.67
N GLU A 182 -0.15 23.95 3.73
CA GLU A 182 0.01 25.42 3.77
C GLU A 182 -1.34 26.15 3.74
N GLN A 183 -2.27 25.71 2.90
CA GLN A 183 -3.62 26.28 2.81
C GLN A 183 -4.48 26.01 4.04
N LEU A 184 -4.28 24.87 4.72
CA LEU A 184 -4.92 24.60 6.02
C LEU A 184 -4.39 25.53 7.12
N GLY A 185 -3.15 26.01 6.99
CA GLY A 185 -2.53 26.93 7.94
C GLY A 185 -2.36 26.34 9.34
N GLY A 186 -2.28 27.20 10.37
CA GLY A 186 -2.07 26.77 11.75
C GLY A 186 -0.76 26.00 11.93
N ASP A 187 -0.82 24.88 12.65
CA ASP A 187 0.31 23.99 12.90
C ASP A 187 0.50 22.92 11.81
N ALA A 188 -0.40 22.82 10.83
CA ALA A 188 -0.34 21.80 9.78
C ALA A 188 0.95 21.88 8.93
N PRO A 189 1.45 23.05 8.49
CA PRO A 189 2.72 23.14 7.77
C PRO A 189 3.91 22.64 8.62
N SER A 190 3.91 22.96 9.92
CA SER A 190 4.96 22.49 10.85
C SER A 190 4.92 20.97 11.00
N GLY A 191 3.73 20.37 11.16
CA GLY A 191 3.57 18.92 11.22
C GLY A 191 3.95 18.21 9.90
N TYR A 192 3.66 18.84 8.76
CA TYR A 192 4.05 18.36 7.43
C TYR A 192 5.58 18.33 7.29
N ASN A 193 6.24 19.46 7.57
CA ASN A 193 7.69 19.59 7.49
C ASN A 193 8.42 18.69 8.49
N GLN A 194 7.87 18.46 9.69
CA GLN A 194 8.43 17.49 10.64
C GLN A 194 8.56 16.06 10.09
N VAL A 195 7.72 15.68 9.12
CA VAL A 195 7.80 14.38 8.46
C VAL A 195 8.75 14.44 7.27
N MET A 196 8.70 15.51 6.49
CA MET A 196 9.49 15.65 5.26
C MET A 196 10.98 15.98 5.52
N ASP A 197 11.27 16.77 6.54
CA ASP A 197 12.62 17.22 6.91
C ASP A 197 13.37 16.18 7.75
N ASN A 198 12.65 15.19 8.30
CA ASN A 198 13.25 14.12 9.06
C ASN A 198 13.79 13.05 8.10
N LYS A 199 15.03 13.25 7.66
CA LYS A 199 15.77 12.38 6.73
C LYS A 199 15.93 10.92 7.17
N GLY A 200 15.45 10.56 8.37
CA GLY A 200 15.52 9.22 8.96
C GLY A 200 14.21 8.72 9.55
N LEU A 201 13.05 9.14 9.05
CA LEU A 201 11.78 8.49 9.39
C LEU A 201 10.93 8.32 8.13
N LEU A 202 11.41 7.50 7.21
CA LEU A 202 10.54 6.89 6.21
C LEU A 202 9.50 6.05 6.94
N ILE A 203 8.26 6.54 6.90
CA ILE A 203 7.07 5.88 7.42
C ILE A 203 6.92 4.52 6.71
N THR A 204 7.48 3.48 7.32
CA THR A 204 7.05 2.12 7.08
C THR A 204 5.70 1.96 7.78
N GLY A 205 4.62 2.23 7.04
CA GLY A 205 3.25 1.91 7.41
C GLY A 205 2.64 2.77 8.52
N ALA A 206 1.82 3.75 8.14
CA ALA A 206 0.74 4.24 8.99
C ALA A 206 -0.36 3.16 9.09
N SER A 207 -0.07 2.08 9.78
CA SER A 207 -1.04 1.05 10.16
C SER A 207 -0.65 0.44 11.49
N VAL A 208 -0.89 1.16 12.57
CA VAL A 208 -1.24 0.55 13.85
C VAL A 208 -2.23 1.48 14.53
N ALA A 209 -3.54 1.15 14.49
CA ALA A 209 -4.55 1.46 15.52
C ALA A 209 -6.02 1.27 15.08
N ALA A 210 -6.33 0.95 13.81
CA ALA A 210 -7.74 0.73 13.41
C ALA A 210 -8.20 -0.75 13.46
N ALA A 211 -7.30 -1.71 13.74
CA ALA A 211 -7.54 -3.14 13.48
C ALA A 211 -7.94 -4.01 14.69
N LEU A 212 -8.22 -3.45 15.87
CA LEU A 212 -8.79 -4.20 17.00
C LEU A 212 -10.04 -3.47 17.49
N GLY A 213 -11.21 -4.01 17.16
CA GLY A 213 -12.50 -3.39 17.46
C GLY A 213 -12.99 -3.59 18.91
N ILE A 214 -14.21 -3.05 19.13
CA ILE A 214 -15.17 -3.27 20.23
C ILE A 214 -15.13 -2.23 21.38
N GLY A 215 -16.20 -1.41 21.41
CA GLY A 215 -16.94 -1.13 22.65
C GLY A 215 -16.63 0.16 23.43
N ARG A 216 -17.51 1.15 23.27
CA ARG A 216 -17.85 2.21 24.25
C ARG A 216 -16.73 3.17 24.71
N LEU A 217 -16.77 4.37 24.13
CA LEU A 217 -16.58 5.71 24.71
C LEU A 217 -15.87 5.83 26.08
N THR A 218 -14.60 6.22 26.05
CA THR A 218 -14.08 7.45 26.68
C THR A 218 -12.81 7.90 25.94
N PRO A 219 -12.78 9.03 25.23
CA PRO A 219 -11.56 9.52 24.60
C PRO A 219 -10.75 10.34 25.62
N VAL A 220 -9.47 10.55 25.31
CA VAL A 220 -8.48 11.46 25.94
C VAL A 220 -7.35 10.76 26.71
N ASN A 221 -7.58 9.74 27.55
CA ASN A 221 -6.45 9.15 28.32
C ASN A 221 -5.63 8.07 27.56
N GLU A 222 -6.18 7.44 26.53
CA GLU A 222 -5.44 6.40 25.78
C GLU A 222 -4.23 6.96 25.01
N ILE A 223 -4.31 8.18 24.50
CA ILE A 223 -3.24 8.78 23.69
C ILE A 223 -2.03 9.14 24.57
N GLU A 224 -2.25 9.57 25.81
CA GLU A 224 -1.16 9.79 26.78
C GLU A 224 -0.54 8.47 27.24
N THR A 225 -1.33 7.42 27.46
CA THR A 225 -0.79 6.08 27.76
C THR A 225 -0.04 5.45 26.59
N LEU A 226 -0.47 5.68 25.34
CA LEU A 226 0.25 5.23 24.13
C LEU A 226 1.54 6.04 23.89
N SER A 227 1.52 7.34 24.20
CA SER A 227 2.74 8.17 24.20
C SER A 227 3.74 7.70 25.26
N ASN A 228 3.26 7.23 26.41
CA ASN A 228 4.10 6.68 27.47
C ASN A 228 4.55 5.23 27.17
N LEU A 229 3.81 4.45 26.39
CA LEU A 229 4.27 3.17 25.83
C LEU A 229 5.38 3.37 24.80
N SER A 230 5.32 4.44 23.99
CA SER A 230 6.37 4.82 23.02
C SER A 230 7.66 5.35 23.67
N LYS A 231 7.63 5.64 24.98
CA LYS A 231 8.82 5.97 25.78
C LYS A 231 9.58 4.73 26.25
N THR A 232 9.07 3.52 26.01
CA THR A 232 9.91 2.32 26.06
C THR A 232 10.67 2.23 24.75
N PRO A 233 12.02 2.19 24.76
CA PRO A 233 12.79 2.05 23.53
C PRO A 233 12.31 0.77 22.82
N LYS A 234 11.74 0.91 21.63
CA LYS A 234 11.54 -0.25 20.75
C LYS A 234 12.92 -0.90 20.59
N PRO A 235 13.11 -2.18 20.93
CA PRO A 235 14.42 -2.80 20.83
C PRO A 235 14.91 -2.68 19.39
N SER A 236 16.13 -2.17 19.22
CA SER A 236 16.70 -1.90 17.90
C SER A 236 16.66 -3.17 17.05
N PRO A 237 16.33 -3.12 15.75
CA PRO A 237 16.24 -4.32 14.90
C PRO A 237 17.46 -5.24 14.99
N SER A 238 18.65 -4.69 15.22
CA SER A 238 19.89 -5.44 15.41
C SER A 238 19.90 -6.36 16.63
N THR A 239 19.06 -6.10 17.65
CA THR A 239 18.89 -6.97 18.83
C THR A 239 18.25 -8.32 18.49
N LEU A 240 17.56 -8.41 17.35
CA LEU A 240 16.99 -9.65 16.83
C LEU A 240 17.98 -10.43 15.94
N VAL A 241 19.21 -9.92 15.78
CA VAL A 241 20.23 -10.52 14.92
C VAL A 241 21.35 -11.11 15.77
N SER A 242 21.63 -12.39 15.54
CA SER A 242 22.72 -13.11 16.19
C SER A 242 23.98 -13.07 15.32
N PHE A 243 25.08 -12.61 15.91
CA PHE A 243 26.38 -12.50 15.26
C PHE A 243 27.37 -13.52 15.85
N GLU A 244 27.36 -14.74 15.33
CA GLU A 244 28.34 -15.75 15.75
C GLU A 244 29.77 -15.37 15.31
N SER A 245 30.73 -15.43 16.23
CA SER A 245 32.12 -15.01 15.97
C SER A 245 32.77 -15.74 14.79
N ARG A 246 32.49 -17.04 14.62
CA ARG A 246 32.98 -17.84 13.48
C ARG A 246 32.44 -17.30 12.15
N GLN A 247 31.18 -16.91 12.12
CA GLN A 247 30.55 -16.38 10.92
C GLN A 247 31.03 -14.96 10.62
N LEU A 248 31.16 -14.09 11.63
CA LEU A 248 31.79 -12.77 11.49
C LEU A 248 33.20 -12.88 10.91
N GLN A 249 34.03 -13.78 11.45
CA GLN A 249 35.39 -14.01 10.96
C GLN A 249 35.40 -14.47 9.50
N LYS A 250 34.53 -15.41 9.13
CA LYS A 250 34.39 -15.89 7.75
C LYS A 250 33.96 -14.79 6.78
N LYS A 251 33.17 -13.82 7.26
CA LYS A 251 32.59 -12.74 6.46
C LYS A 251 33.33 -11.41 6.56
N PHE A 252 34.39 -11.35 7.36
CA PHE A 252 35.22 -10.15 7.52
C PHE A 252 35.82 -9.63 6.22
N LYS A 253 35.95 -10.48 5.19
CA LYS A 253 36.31 -10.05 3.84
C LYS A 253 35.39 -8.98 3.22
N HIS A 254 34.18 -8.81 3.75
CA HIS A 254 33.24 -7.76 3.34
C HIS A 254 33.26 -6.54 4.26
N ALA A 255 34.08 -6.52 5.30
CA ALA A 255 34.16 -5.42 6.27
C ALA A 255 34.49 -4.08 5.60
N VAL A 256 35.30 -4.13 4.53
CA VAL A 256 35.67 -2.95 3.72
C VAL A 256 34.46 -2.25 3.11
N ASP A 257 33.40 -2.98 2.75
CA ASP A 257 32.18 -2.39 2.21
C ASP A 257 31.46 -1.52 3.26
N PHE A 258 31.61 -1.87 4.54
CA PHE A 258 31.08 -1.15 5.69
C PHE A 258 32.07 -0.13 6.27
N ASN A 259 33.10 0.24 5.51
CA ASN A 259 34.19 1.14 5.93
C ASN A 259 34.98 0.64 7.15
N VAL A 260 35.03 -0.68 7.36
CA VAL A 260 35.86 -1.31 8.40
C VAL A 260 37.11 -1.90 7.76
N SER A 261 38.26 -1.33 8.06
CA SER A 261 39.58 -1.80 7.61
C SER A 261 40.32 -2.58 8.70
N GLY A 262 41.39 -3.27 8.32
CA GLY A 262 42.23 -4.03 9.25
C GLY A 262 42.13 -5.54 9.10
N ASN A 263 42.41 -6.27 10.18
CA ASN A 263 42.49 -7.73 10.21
C ASN A 263 41.35 -8.34 11.05
N PRO A 264 40.96 -9.60 10.81
CA PRO A 264 39.92 -10.30 11.58
C PRO A 264 40.42 -10.76 12.97
N ASN A 265 40.99 -9.83 13.75
CA ASN A 265 41.32 -10.01 15.16
C ASN A 265 40.14 -9.55 16.05
N ALA A 266 40.26 -9.67 17.37
CA ALA A 266 39.15 -9.35 18.29
C ALA A 266 38.60 -7.93 18.11
N GLU A 267 39.48 -6.94 17.88
CA GLU A 267 39.09 -5.55 17.66
C GLU A 267 38.40 -5.36 16.30
N GLY A 268 38.96 -5.94 15.23
CA GLY A 268 38.36 -5.90 13.90
C GLY A 268 36.98 -6.54 13.87
N LEU A 269 36.80 -7.72 14.47
CA LEU A 269 35.50 -8.39 14.54
C LEU A 269 34.47 -7.57 15.32
N LYS A 270 34.86 -6.92 16.41
CA LYS A 270 34.00 -6.02 17.18
C LYS A 270 33.57 -4.81 16.34
N SER A 271 34.50 -4.19 15.63
CA SER A 271 34.20 -3.07 14.73
C SER A 271 33.28 -3.49 13.57
N PHE A 272 33.49 -4.67 13.00
CA PHE A 272 32.64 -5.19 11.94
C PHE A 272 31.22 -5.50 12.44
N GLU A 273 31.09 -6.16 13.60
CA GLU A 273 29.78 -6.38 14.23
C GLU A 273 29.07 -5.06 14.50
N GLN A 274 29.77 -4.06 15.04
CA GLN A 274 29.19 -2.74 15.30
C GLN A 274 28.74 -2.07 14.01
N ALA A 275 29.50 -2.15 12.93
CA ALA A 275 29.11 -1.58 11.63
C ALA A 275 27.88 -2.27 11.04
N LEU A 276 27.77 -3.60 11.18
CA LEU A 276 26.57 -4.36 10.79
C LEU A 276 25.35 -3.95 11.62
N LYS A 277 25.51 -3.80 12.95
CA LYS A 277 24.43 -3.33 13.84
C LYS A 277 23.99 -1.92 13.49
N SER A 278 24.94 -0.98 13.33
CA SER A 278 24.64 0.39 12.92
C SER A 278 23.92 0.45 11.58
N HIS A 279 24.31 -0.38 10.61
CA HIS A 279 23.61 -0.50 9.33
C HIS A 279 22.18 -1.01 9.50
N ILE A 280 21.97 -2.07 10.28
CA ILE A 280 20.64 -2.67 10.52
C ILE A 280 19.71 -1.70 11.26
N ASP A 281 20.26 -0.93 12.19
CA ASP A 281 19.53 0.04 13.00
C ASP A 281 19.37 1.40 12.31
N ASP A 282 20.01 1.59 11.15
CA ASP A 282 19.84 2.80 10.35
C ASP A 282 18.38 2.92 9.89
N PRO A 283 17.74 4.07 10.09
CA PRO A 283 16.31 4.24 9.80
C PRO A 283 15.94 4.11 8.32
N LEU A 284 16.91 4.25 7.41
CA LEU A 284 16.71 4.07 5.98
C LEU A 284 16.95 2.61 5.54
N THR A 285 17.42 1.76 6.45
CA THR A 285 17.59 0.33 6.19
C THR A 285 16.25 -0.39 6.26
N ASN A 286 15.82 -0.94 5.12
CA ASN A 286 14.57 -1.65 4.97
C ASN A 286 14.80 -3.15 5.15
N ARG A 287 13.93 -3.81 5.94
CA ARG A 287 13.91 -5.28 6.01
C ARG A 287 13.02 -5.84 4.90
N ILE A 288 13.62 -6.50 3.93
CA ILE A 288 12.98 -7.17 2.79
C ILE A 288 13.04 -8.68 3.02
N THR A 289 11.91 -9.37 2.82
CA THR A 289 11.89 -10.84 2.83
C THR A 289 12.26 -11.32 1.43
N GLY A 290 13.20 -12.26 1.33
CA GLY A 290 13.81 -12.58 0.06
C GLY A 290 14.53 -13.91 0.03
N LYS A 291 15.20 -14.21 -1.09
CA LYS A 291 16.08 -15.38 -1.21
C LYS A 291 17.54 -14.99 -1.45
N TYR A 292 18.41 -15.77 -0.85
CA TYR A 292 19.85 -15.76 -1.10
C TYR A 292 20.26 -17.05 -1.83
N ARG A 293 21.06 -16.93 -2.90
CA ARG A 293 21.55 -18.07 -3.71
C ARG A 293 20.42 -19.03 -4.10
N TRP A 294 19.35 -18.47 -4.68
CA TRP A 294 18.22 -19.19 -5.29
C TRP A 294 17.22 -19.85 -4.33
N ASN A 295 17.68 -20.55 -3.28
CA ASN A 295 16.80 -21.43 -2.49
C ASN A 295 16.80 -21.16 -0.98
N GLN A 296 17.61 -20.24 -0.47
CA GLN A 296 17.65 -19.97 0.97
C GLN A 296 16.79 -18.74 1.31
N ASP A 297 15.72 -18.93 2.08
CA ASP A 297 14.90 -17.82 2.59
C ASP A 297 15.67 -17.02 3.64
N VAL A 298 15.69 -15.70 3.47
CA VAL A 298 16.47 -14.77 4.27
C VAL A 298 15.73 -13.45 4.49
N TYR A 299 16.15 -12.71 5.50
CA TYR A 299 15.87 -11.28 5.59
C TYR A 299 17.06 -10.49 5.05
N HIS A 300 16.77 -9.55 4.16
CA HIS A 300 17.70 -8.54 3.68
C HIS A 300 17.43 -7.25 4.45
N TYR A 301 18.45 -6.71 5.12
CA TYR A 301 18.46 -5.38 5.70
C TYR A 301 19.20 -4.50 4.70
N TYR A 302 18.46 -3.84 3.81
CA TYR A 302 19.01 -3.09 2.68
C TYR A 302 18.77 -1.59 2.81
N ASN A 303 19.84 -0.82 2.67
CA ASN A 303 19.78 0.64 2.66
C ASN A 303 19.92 1.17 1.22
N PRO A 304 18.90 1.86 0.68
CA PRO A 304 18.92 2.31 -0.72
C PRO A 304 19.89 3.47 -0.99
N GLU A 305 20.32 4.21 0.04
CA GLU A 305 21.29 5.30 -0.08
C GLU A 305 22.72 4.77 -0.12
N THR A 306 23.09 3.94 0.85
CA THR A 306 24.45 3.39 0.94
C THR A 306 24.68 2.20 0.01
N LYS A 307 23.59 1.59 -0.48
CA LYS A 307 23.55 0.30 -1.19
C LYS A 307 24.04 -0.88 -0.36
N LEU A 308 24.23 -0.70 0.95
CA LEU A 308 24.65 -1.79 1.84
C LEU A 308 23.48 -2.73 2.09
N ASN A 309 23.79 -4.01 2.14
CA ASN A 309 22.84 -5.06 2.48
C ASN A 309 23.45 -6.01 3.51
N VAL A 310 22.65 -6.36 4.52
CA VAL A 310 22.96 -7.44 5.48
C VAL A 310 21.90 -8.52 5.35
N MET A 311 22.31 -9.77 5.23
CA MET A 311 21.43 -10.93 5.15
C MET A 311 21.49 -11.73 6.43
N THR A 312 20.31 -12.10 6.94
CA THR A 312 20.15 -13.06 8.03
C THR A 312 19.25 -14.20 7.59
N LYS A 313 19.36 -15.35 8.25
CA LYS A 313 18.30 -16.36 8.21
C LYS A 313 17.01 -15.79 8.81
N THR A 314 15.91 -16.50 8.59
CA THR A 314 14.60 -16.16 9.18
C THR A 314 14.58 -16.26 10.70
N ASP A 315 15.51 -17.01 11.30
CA ASP A 315 15.73 -17.10 12.76
C ASP A 315 16.61 -15.96 13.33
N GLY A 316 17.08 -15.03 12.48
CA GLY A 316 17.92 -13.91 12.88
C GLY A 316 19.43 -14.17 12.85
N ASN A 317 19.89 -15.37 12.50
CA ASN A 317 21.32 -15.66 12.40
C ASN A 317 21.96 -14.94 11.20
N PHE A 318 23.01 -14.14 11.44
CA PHE A 318 23.75 -13.44 10.40
C PHE A 318 24.34 -14.41 9.37
N ILE A 319 24.15 -14.13 8.08
CA ILE A 319 24.71 -14.92 6.97
C ILE A 319 25.88 -14.19 6.34
N SER A 320 25.69 -12.95 5.91
CA SER A 320 26.67 -12.18 5.15
C SER A 320 26.17 -10.75 4.99
N GLY A 321 27.03 -9.83 4.58
CA GLY A 321 26.62 -8.51 4.09
C GLY A 321 27.68 -7.94 3.16
N TRP A 322 27.28 -7.07 2.24
CA TRP A 322 28.17 -6.33 1.33
C TRP A 322 27.40 -5.16 0.69
N LYS A 323 28.12 -4.30 -0.02
CA LYS A 323 27.52 -3.26 -0.86
C LYS A 323 27.04 -3.87 -2.17
N LEU A 324 25.73 -3.82 -2.42
CA LEU A 324 25.14 -4.37 -3.63
C LEU A 324 25.54 -3.54 -4.86
N SER A 325 25.76 -4.21 -5.99
CA SER A 325 25.81 -3.53 -7.29
C SER A 325 24.43 -2.99 -7.67
N ASP A 326 24.36 -2.12 -8.68
CA ASP A 326 23.07 -1.59 -9.16
C ASP A 326 22.14 -2.71 -9.65
N THR A 327 22.69 -3.73 -10.31
CA THR A 327 21.95 -4.93 -10.74
C THR A 327 21.41 -5.69 -9.53
N GLN A 328 22.26 -6.02 -8.55
CA GLN A 328 21.84 -6.75 -7.34
C GLN A 328 20.82 -5.96 -6.52
N SER A 329 20.96 -4.63 -6.47
CA SER A 329 20.01 -3.75 -5.81
C SER A 329 18.66 -3.77 -6.52
N THR A 330 18.67 -3.72 -7.85
CA THR A 330 17.45 -3.78 -8.67
C THR A 330 16.74 -5.13 -8.52
N ASP A 331 17.51 -6.22 -8.53
CA ASP A 331 16.98 -7.58 -8.32
C ASP A 331 16.41 -7.76 -6.90
N LEU A 332 17.06 -7.19 -5.89
CA LEU A 332 16.56 -7.23 -4.51
C LEU A 332 15.26 -6.44 -4.37
N ILE A 333 15.19 -5.23 -4.93
CA ILE A 333 14.01 -4.38 -4.85
C ILE A 333 12.85 -4.95 -5.67
N GLY A 334 13.14 -5.51 -6.86
CA GLY A 334 12.12 -6.01 -7.78
C GLY A 334 11.63 -7.42 -7.46
N ASN A 335 12.55 -8.33 -7.10
CA ASN A 335 12.28 -9.76 -6.98
C ASN A 335 12.52 -10.32 -5.57
N GLY A 336 13.01 -9.50 -4.63
CA GLY A 336 13.42 -9.96 -3.30
C GLY A 336 14.66 -10.86 -3.34
N ASN A 337 15.46 -10.85 -4.41
CA ASN A 337 16.57 -11.80 -4.56
C ASN A 337 17.88 -11.06 -4.79
N VAL A 338 18.95 -11.55 -4.16
CA VAL A 338 20.31 -11.13 -4.49
C VAL A 338 21.03 -12.32 -5.13
N PHE A 339 21.40 -12.16 -6.40
CA PHE A 339 22.15 -13.14 -7.19
C PHE A 339 23.66 -13.00 -6.99
#